data_AF-A0A849Q9W0-F1
#
_entry.id   AF-A0A849Q9W0-F1
#
_cell.length_a   1.000
_cell.length_b   1.000
_cell.length_c   1.000
_cell.angle_alpha   90.00
_cell.angle_beta   90.00
_cell.angle_gamma   90.00
#
_symmetry.space_group_name_H-M   'P 1'
#
loop_
_entity.id
_entity.type
_entity.pdbx_description
1 polymer ?
#
loop_
_entity_poly.entity_id
_entity_poly.type
_entity_poly.pdbx_seq_one_letter_code
_entity_poly.pdbx_strand_id
1 'polypeptide(L)'
;MVTIVDYTHMFENAEKVHYTFLTGYGLVKQNEIDGKVIDDTVRIIIEGWIYDAFKIHPDVRNTFLGLEDKLCEMHEMGYLEFKEGDLSPFDAVTKDKYYAKLFS
;
A
#
# COMPACT_ATOMS: atom_id res chain seq x y z
N MET A 1 -11.97 31.00 -6.14
CA MET A 1 -12.10 30.40 -4.80
C MET A 1 -11.06 29.31 -4.73
N VAL A 2 -9.98 29.51 -3.98
CA VAL A 2 -8.91 28.52 -3.81
C VAL A 2 -9.28 27.69 -2.58
N THR A 3 -9.67 26.44 -2.78
CA THR A 3 -9.86 25.50 -1.67
C THR A 3 -8.48 25.03 -1.25
N ILE A 4 -7.92 25.65 -0.22
CA ILE A 4 -6.71 25.15 0.44
C ILE A 4 -7.16 23.90 1.20
N VAL A 5 -6.84 22.72 0.67
CA VAL A 5 -7.02 21.46 1.38
C VAL A 5 -5.94 21.41 2.46
N ASP A 6 -6.35 21.45 3.73
CA ASP A 6 -5.42 21.30 4.86
C ASP A 6 -4.99 19.84 4.96
N TYR A 7 -3.82 19.55 4.38
CA TYR A 7 -3.25 18.22 4.41
C TYR A 7 -2.51 17.92 5.73
N THR A 8 -2.39 18.85 6.67
CA THR A 8 -1.51 18.67 7.85
C THR A 8 -1.88 17.42 8.66
N HIS A 9 -3.16 17.25 8.98
CA HIS A 9 -3.64 16.04 9.67
C HIS A 9 -3.62 14.78 8.79
N MET A 10 -3.72 14.94 7.46
CA MET A 10 -3.57 13.83 6.53
C MET A 10 -2.12 13.32 6.50
N PHE A 11 -1.14 14.22 6.56
CA PHE A 11 0.29 13.88 6.62
C PHE A 11 0.67 13.20 7.94
N GLU A 12 0.24 13.73 9.08
CA GLU A 12 0.52 13.11 10.40
C GLU A 12 -0.03 11.68 10.49
N ASN A 13 -1.24 11.46 9.96
CA ASN A 13 -1.81 10.12 9.89
C ASN A 13 -1.06 9.22 8.89
N ALA A 14 -0.71 9.77 7.73
CA ALA A 14 0.02 9.04 6.70
C ALA A 14 1.41 8.60 7.17
N GLU A 15 2.12 9.41 7.96
CA GLU A 15 3.41 9.03 8.56
C GLU A 15 3.29 7.81 9.48
N LYS A 16 2.28 7.80 10.37
CA LYS A 16 2.04 6.67 11.27
C LYS A 16 1.68 5.40 10.51
N VAL A 17 0.81 5.53 9.51
CA VAL A 17 0.44 4.42 8.64
C VAL A 17 1.66 3.90 7.86
N HIS A 18 2.48 4.80 7.31
CA HIS A 18 3.72 4.45 6.61
C HIS A 18 4.70 3.71 7.52
N TYR A 19 4.89 4.15 8.77
CA TYR A 19 5.75 3.46 9.71
C TYR A 19 5.25 2.04 10.04
N THR A 20 3.95 1.90 10.22
CA THR A 20 3.31 0.59 10.47
C THR A 20 3.47 -0.32 9.25
N PHE A 21 3.30 0.22 8.06
CA PHE A 21 3.57 -0.47 6.80
C PHE A 21 5.03 -0.95 6.71
N LEU A 22 6.01 -0.11 7.00
CA LEU A 22 7.42 -0.52 6.96
C LEU A 22 7.71 -1.67 7.93
N THR A 23 7.04 -1.69 9.08
CA THR A 23 7.12 -2.80 10.03
C THR A 23 6.56 -4.09 9.43
N GLY A 24 5.35 -4.04 8.84
CA GLY A 24 4.74 -5.18 8.16
C GLY A 24 5.57 -5.69 6.99
N TYR A 25 6.01 -4.79 6.11
CA TYR A 25 6.89 -5.09 4.98
C TYR A 25 8.19 -5.75 5.44
N GLY A 26 8.83 -5.21 6.48
CA GLY A 26 10.06 -5.79 7.04
C GLY A 26 9.86 -7.20 7.57
N LEU A 27 8.73 -7.47 8.23
CA LEU A 27 8.38 -8.82 8.69
C LEU A 27 8.19 -9.80 7.53
N VAL A 28 7.52 -9.37 6.45
CA VAL A 28 7.36 -10.18 5.24
C VAL A 28 8.71 -10.54 4.64
N LYS A 29 9.57 -9.54 4.40
CA LYS A 29 10.89 -9.78 3.79
C LYS A 29 11.80 -10.63 4.68
N GLN A 30 11.78 -10.42 6.01
CA GLN A 30 12.59 -11.25 6.91
C GLN A 30 12.13 -12.71 6.91
N ASN A 31 10.82 -12.97 6.89
CA ASN A 31 10.32 -14.34 6.82
C ASN A 31 10.63 -15.01 5.47
N GLU A 32 10.60 -14.26 4.37
CA GLU A 32 11.03 -14.74 3.05
C GLU A 32 12.52 -15.14 3.06
N ILE A 33 13.39 -14.30 3.63
CA ILE A 33 14.82 -14.58 3.79
C ILE A 33 15.04 -15.82 4.69
N ASP A 34 14.29 -15.91 5.78
CA ASP A 34 14.38 -17.02 6.74
C ASP A 34 13.74 -18.32 6.22
N GLY A 35 13.00 -18.27 5.09
CA GLY A 35 12.21 -19.40 4.58
C GLY A 35 11.07 -19.83 5.51
N LYS A 36 10.56 -18.92 6.34
CA LYS A 36 9.49 -19.18 7.31
C LYS A 36 8.13 -18.82 6.74
N VAL A 37 7.12 -19.59 7.13
CA VAL A 37 5.73 -19.30 6.83
C VAL A 37 5.17 -18.39 7.92
N ILE A 38 4.61 -17.25 7.51
CA ILE A 38 3.87 -16.35 8.41
C ILE A 38 2.54 -17.02 8.75
N ASP A 39 2.21 -17.09 10.04
CA ASP A 39 0.92 -17.64 10.47
C ASP A 39 -0.25 -16.78 9.99
N ASP A 40 -1.41 -17.40 9.80
CA ASP A 40 -2.58 -16.74 9.22
C ASP A 40 -3.04 -15.50 10.01
N THR A 41 -2.89 -15.51 11.35
CA THR A 41 -3.32 -14.37 12.17
C THR A 41 -2.41 -13.18 11.95
N VAL A 42 -1.09 -13.39 11.97
CA VAL A 42 -0.10 -12.35 11.68
C VAL A 42 -0.22 -11.88 10.24
N ARG A 43 -0.48 -12.79 9.30
CA ARG A 43 -0.71 -12.43 7.90
C ARG A 43 -1.88 -11.45 7.75
N ILE A 44 -3.03 -11.72 8.36
CA ILE A 44 -4.21 -10.83 8.31
C ILE A 44 -3.87 -9.44 8.86
N ILE A 45 -3.10 -9.37 9.95
CA ILE A 45 -2.67 -8.09 10.54
C ILE A 45 -1.78 -7.31 9.57
N ILE A 46 -0.80 -7.99 8.95
CA ILE A 46 0.11 -7.40 7.98
C ILE A 46 -0.65 -6.90 6.74
N GLU A 47 -1.57 -7.71 6.20
CA GLU A 47 -2.42 -7.32 5.06
C GLU A 47 -3.24 -6.06 5.38
N GLY A 48 -3.76 -5.94 6.61
CA GLY A 48 -4.44 -4.73 7.08
C GLY A 48 -3.52 -3.50 7.05
N TRP A 49 -2.31 -3.60 7.59
CA TRP A 49 -1.34 -2.50 7.58
C TRP A 49 -0.91 -2.08 6.18
N ILE A 50 -0.74 -3.06 5.28
CA ILE A 50 -0.39 -2.81 3.87
C ILE A 50 -1.54 -2.11 3.15
N TYR A 51 -2.77 -2.58 3.37
CA TYR A 51 -3.96 -1.98 2.77
C TYR A 51 -4.20 -0.55 3.27
N ASP A 52 -3.97 -0.28 4.56
CA ASP A 52 -4.06 1.08 5.11
C ASP A 52 -3.05 2.04 4.46
N ALA A 53 -1.81 1.58 4.22
CA ALA A 53 -0.82 2.38 3.50
C ALA A 53 -1.18 2.60 2.02
N PHE A 54 -1.78 1.60 1.37
CA PHE A 54 -2.35 1.77 0.05
C PHE A 54 -3.47 2.84 0.03
N LYS A 55 -4.25 2.98 1.11
CA LYS A 55 -5.33 3.98 1.21
C LYS A 55 -4.89 5.41 1.42
N ILE A 56 -3.60 5.65 1.72
CA ILE A 56 -3.04 7.00 1.69
C ILE A 56 -3.22 7.55 0.26
N HIS A 57 -3.65 8.81 0.14
CA HIS A 57 -3.85 9.44 -1.16
C HIS A 57 -2.56 9.37 -2.01
N PRO A 58 -2.62 9.06 -3.33
CA PRO A 58 -1.42 8.86 -4.16
C PRO A 58 -0.40 10.00 -4.07
N ASP A 59 -0.86 11.26 -4.11
CA ASP A 59 0.03 12.43 -3.97
C ASP A 59 0.82 12.44 -2.66
N VAL A 60 0.20 11.97 -1.57
CA VAL A 60 0.84 11.87 -0.25
C VAL A 60 1.76 10.65 -0.20
N ARG A 61 1.35 9.50 -0.78
CA ARG A 61 2.22 8.32 -0.88
C ARG A 61 3.51 8.60 -1.63
N ASN A 62 3.45 9.39 -2.69
CA ASN A 62 4.62 9.77 -3.49
C ASN A 62 5.65 10.60 -2.68
N THR A 63 5.25 11.21 -1.56
CA THR A 63 6.22 11.87 -0.66
C THR A 63 7.02 10.87 0.19
N PHE A 64 6.55 9.63 0.34
CA PHE A 64 7.25 8.57 1.05
C PHE A 64 8.10 7.75 0.09
N LEU A 65 9.43 7.92 0.20
CA LEU A 65 10.38 7.36 -0.74
C LEU A 65 10.23 5.84 -0.90
N GLY A 66 9.88 5.41 -2.12
CA GLY A 66 9.74 4.01 -2.51
C GLY A 66 8.57 3.29 -1.84
N LEU A 67 7.56 4.01 -1.33
CA LEU A 67 6.35 3.40 -0.79
C LEU A 67 5.55 2.70 -1.90
N GLU A 68 5.36 3.35 -3.04
CA GLU A 68 4.57 2.79 -4.15
C GLU A 68 5.21 1.52 -4.73
N ASP A 69 6.53 1.52 -4.93
CA ASP A 69 7.25 0.32 -5.39
C ASP A 69 7.07 -0.86 -4.43
N LYS A 70 7.15 -0.61 -3.12
CA LYS A 70 6.93 -1.66 -2.10
C LYS A 70 5.47 -2.12 -2.06
N LEU A 71 4.49 -1.24 -2.33
CA LEU A 71 3.09 -1.64 -2.44
C LEU A 71 2.86 -2.53 -3.67
N CYS A 72 3.50 -2.22 -4.80
CA CYS A 72 3.51 -3.09 -5.98
C CYS A 72 4.10 -4.47 -5.64
N GLU A 73 5.25 -4.52 -4.96
CA GLU A 73 5.86 -5.78 -4.52
C GLU A 73 4.93 -6.56 -3.58
N MET A 74 4.33 -5.92 -2.58
CA MET A 74 3.36 -6.56 -1.69
C MET A 74 2.13 -7.07 -2.44
N HIS A 75 1.72 -6.39 -3.51
CA HIS A 75 0.67 -6.88 -4.39
C HIS A 75 1.11 -8.16 -5.13
N GLU A 76 2.29 -8.16 -5.74
CA GLU A 76 2.86 -9.33 -6.44
C GLU A 76 3.03 -10.54 -5.51
N MET A 77 3.39 -10.28 -4.24
CA MET A 77 3.53 -11.31 -3.20
C MET A 77 2.18 -11.79 -2.61
N GLY A 78 1.06 -11.18 -2.98
CA GLY A 78 -0.28 -11.56 -2.51
C GLY A 78 -0.62 -11.09 -1.08
N TYR A 79 0.05 -10.05 -0.59
CA TYR A 79 -0.27 -9.37 0.68
C TYR A 79 -1.11 -8.10 0.48
N LEU A 80 -1.31 -7.68 -0.77
CA LEU A 80 -2.19 -6.57 -1.12
C LEU A 80 -3.15 -7.01 -2.22
N GLU A 81 -4.44 -7.01 -1.89
CA GLU A 81 -5.52 -7.19 -2.85
C GLU A 81 -6.28 -5.88 -3.04
N PHE A 82 -6.55 -5.54 -4.30
CA PHE A 82 -7.31 -4.33 -4.64
C PHE A 82 -8.79 -4.67 -4.78
N LYS A 83 -9.64 -3.82 -4.23
CA LYS A 83 -11.08 -3.87 -4.46
C LYS A 83 -11.42 -3.17 -5.77
N GLU A 84 -12.59 -3.45 -6.34
CA GLU A 84 -12.96 -2.84 -7.63
C GLU A 84 -12.94 -1.31 -7.63
N GLY A 85 -13.35 -0.69 -6.52
CA GLY A 85 -13.35 0.76 -6.35
C GLY A 85 -11.97 1.38 -6.09
N ASP A 86 -10.92 0.55 -5.95
CA ASP A 86 -9.56 1.01 -5.71
C ASP A 86 -8.77 1.24 -6.99
N LEU A 87 -9.24 0.67 -8.11
CA LEU A 87 -8.53 0.71 -9.38
C LEU A 87 -8.64 2.10 -10.01
N SER A 88 -7.49 2.71 -10.28
CA SER A 88 -7.41 4.03 -10.91
C SER A 88 -6.32 4.03 -11.98
N PRO A 89 -6.57 4.60 -13.18
CA PRO A 89 -5.51 4.77 -14.19
C PRO A 89 -4.46 5.82 -13.77
N PHE A 90 -4.76 6.62 -12.73
CA PHE A 90 -3.89 7.69 -12.24
C PHE A 90 -3.07 7.27 -11.00
N ASP A 91 -3.33 6.09 -10.43
CA ASP A 91 -2.57 5.56 -9.31
C ASP A 91 -1.51 4.59 -9.84
N ALA A 92 -0.23 4.88 -9.58
CA ALA A 92 0.90 4.08 -10.07
C ALA A 92 0.83 2.61 -9.63
N VAL A 93 0.23 2.33 -8.47
CA VAL A 93 0.09 0.99 -7.89
C VAL A 93 -1.01 0.17 -8.56
N THR A 94 -2.06 0.83 -9.10
CA THR A 94 -3.22 0.12 -9.68
C THR A 94 -3.43 0.31 -11.18
N LYS A 95 -2.70 1.24 -11.82
CA LYS A 95 -2.86 1.58 -13.25
C LYS A 95 -2.82 0.35 -14.17
N ASP A 96 -1.88 -0.57 -13.94
CA ASP A 96 -1.67 -1.71 -14.84
C ASP A 96 -2.83 -2.69 -14.73
N LYS A 97 -3.35 -2.90 -13.52
CA LYS A 97 -4.56 -3.69 -13.29
C LYS A 97 -5.81 -3.05 -13.83
N TYR A 98 -5.93 -1.73 -13.69
CA TYR A 98 -7.07 -0.99 -14.23
C TYR A 98 -7.16 -1.22 -15.75
N TYR A 99 -6.05 -1.07 -16.47
CA TYR A 99 -6.03 -1.32 -17.91
C TYR A 99 -6.19 -2.80 -18.27
N ALA A 100 -5.57 -3.72 -17.53
CA ALA A 100 -5.77 -5.15 -17.76
C ALA A 100 -7.26 -5.54 -17.67
N LYS A 101 -8.01 -4.98 -16.71
CA LYS A 101 -9.46 -5.20 -16.55
C LYS A 101 -10.30 -4.61 -17.69
N LEU A 102 -9.91 -3.47 -18.25
CA LEU A 102 -10.65 -2.83 -19.34
C LEU A 102 -10.54 -3.57 -20.68
N PHE A 103 -9.44 -4.31 -20.88
CA PHE A 103 -9.14 -5.00 -22.14
C PHE A 103 -9.21 -6.53 -22.03
N SER A 104 -9.67 -7.07 -20.89
CA SER A 104 -9.97 -8.49 -20.66
C SER A 104 -11.42 -8.82 -20.96
#